data_AF-A0A348ZLF1-F1
#
_entry.id   AF-A0A348ZLF1-F1
#
_cell.length_a   1.000
_cell.length_b   1.000
_cell.length_c   1.000
_cell.angle_alpha   90.00
_cell.angle_beta   90.00
_cell.angle_gamma   90.00
#
_symmetry.space_group_name_H-M   'P 1'
#
loop_
_entity.id
_entity.type
_entity.pdbx_description
1 polymer ?
#
loop_
_entity_poly.entity_id
_entity_poly.type
_entity_poly.pdbx_seq_one_letter_code
_entity_poly.pdbx_strand_id
1 'polypeptide(L)' 'KKLESKEYVERVRAKDDERNLVVKLTVKGKKLEDKASKIPAQMGKCVNLNQKEAGELKRLLDKVLGGLDD' A
#
# COMPACT_ATOMS: atom_id res chain seq x y z
N LYS A 1 -11.65 9.85 -4.87
CA LYS A 1 -12.62 10.50 -3.96
C LYS A 1 -13.06 9.61 -2.79
N LYS A 2 -13.27 8.28 -2.96
CA LYS A 2 -13.74 7.38 -1.88
C LYS A 2 -12.89 7.37 -0.58
N LEU A 3 -11.56 7.51 -0.67
CA LEU A 3 -10.69 7.56 0.52
C LEU A 3 -10.74 8.91 1.24
N GLU A 4 -10.96 9.98 0.48
CA GLU A 4 -11.12 11.34 1.00
C GLU A 4 -12.49 11.51 1.66
N SER A 5 -13.55 10.93 1.10
CA SER A 5 -14.87 10.88 1.75
C SER A 5 -14.88 10.04 3.03
N LYS A 6 -13.93 9.12 3.19
CA LYS A 6 -13.71 8.37 4.45
C LYS A 6 -12.78 9.11 5.42
N GLU A 7 -12.27 10.27 5.02
CA GLU A 7 -11.33 11.11 5.74
C GLU A 7 -10.00 10.40 6.05
N TYR A 8 -9.58 9.43 5.23
CA TYR A 8 -8.28 8.78 5.39
C TYR A 8 -7.15 9.52 4.68
N VAL A 9 -7.50 10.23 3.61
CA VAL A 9 -6.55 11.07 2.87
C VAL A 9 -7.16 12.44 2.60
N GLU A 10 -6.31 13.44 2.52
CA GLU A 10 -6.65 14.76 1.99
C GLU A 10 -5.86 15.00 0.71
N ARG A 11 -6.39 15.86 -0.16
CA ARG A 11 -5.74 16.20 -1.43
C ARG A 11 -5.65 17.69 -1.59
N VAL A 12 -4.44 18.18 -1.86
CA VAL A 12 -4.13 19.59 -2.01
C VAL A 12 -3.38 19.81 -3.31
N ARG A 13 -3.66 20.91 -4.01
CA ARG A 13 -2.84 21.28 -5.17
C ARG A 13 -1.42 21.61 -4.71
N ALA A 14 -0.43 21.17 -5.47
CA ALA A 14 0.96 21.52 -5.16
C ALA A 14 1.15 23.03 -5.33
N LYS A 15 1.95 23.64 -4.45
CA LYS A 15 2.25 25.07 -4.51
C LYS A 15 3.13 25.43 -5.70
N ASP A 16 3.99 24.48 -6.11
CA ASP A 16 5.00 24.71 -7.15
C ASP A 16 4.47 24.44 -8.58
N ASP A 17 3.39 23.65 -8.70
CA ASP A 17 2.67 23.42 -9.96
C ASP A 17 1.22 23.01 -9.66
N GLU A 18 0.27 23.90 -9.92
CA GLU A 18 -1.15 23.67 -9.60
C GLU A 18 -1.82 22.55 -10.40
N ARG A 19 -1.18 22.07 -11.47
CA ARG A 19 -1.64 20.89 -12.22
C ARG A 19 -1.42 19.60 -11.43
N ASN A 20 -0.51 19.64 -10.46
CA ASN A 20 -0.19 18.50 -9.61
C ASN A 20 -1.03 18.50 -8.34
N LEU A 21 -1.48 17.31 -7.95
CA LEU A 21 -2.26 17.08 -6.75
C LEU A 21 -1.44 16.23 -5.78
N VAL A 22 -1.18 16.77 -4.59
CA VAL A 22 -0.50 16.07 -3.51
C VAL A 22 -1.55 15.37 -2.63
N VAL A 23 -1.40 14.07 -2.44
CA VAL A 23 -2.24 13.27 -1.55
C VAL A 23 -1.51 13.09 -0.22
N LYS A 24 -2.15 13.44 0.90
CA LYS A 24 -1.58 13.30 2.25
C LYS A 24 -2.46 12.41 3.11
N LEU A 25 -1.84 11.65 4.01
CA LEU A 25 -2.57 10.92 5.05
C LEU A 25 -3.12 11.90 6.09
N THR A 26 -4.37 11.72 6.47
CA THR A 26 -4.92 12.41 7.65
C THR A 26 -4.49 11.69 8.92
N VAL A 27 -4.72 12.30 10.08
CA VAL A 27 -4.54 11.63 11.39
C VAL A 27 -5.38 10.35 11.48
N LYS A 28 -6.62 10.38 10.96
CA LYS A 28 -7.51 9.21 10.93
C LYS A 28 -6.98 8.12 10.00
N GLY A 29 -6.44 8.49 8.85
CA GLY A 29 -5.79 7.58 7.92
C GLY A 29 -4.57 6.92 8.52
N LYS A 30 -3.72 7.68 9.22
CA LYS A 30 -2.53 7.17 9.89
C LYS A 30 -2.89 6.14 10.98
N LYS A 31 -3.90 6.43 11.81
CA LYS A 31 -4.40 5.48 12.84
C LYS A 31 -4.98 4.18 12.27
N LEU A 32 -5.28 4.11 10.96
CA LEU A 32 -5.75 2.88 10.34
C LEU A 32 -4.64 1.84 10.21
N GLU A 33 -3.38 2.28 10.17
CA GLU A 33 -2.19 1.43 10.14
C GLU A 33 -2.17 0.47 11.33
N ASP A 34 -2.44 0.96 12.54
CA ASP A 34 -2.47 0.15 13.76
C ASP A 34 -3.44 -1.04 13.63
N LYS A 35 -4.61 -0.80 13.03
CA LYS A 35 -5.63 -1.84 12.81
C LYS A 35 -5.22 -2.81 11.70
N ALA A 36 -4.50 -2.33 10.69
CA ALA A 36 -4.07 -3.10 9.53
C ALA A 36 -2.80 -3.92 9.78
N SER A 37 -2.00 -3.56 10.78
CA SER A 37 -0.71 -4.20 11.13
C SER A 37 -0.80 -5.73 11.32
N LYS A 38 -1.94 -6.23 11.79
CA LYS A 38 -2.20 -7.67 11.99
C LYS A 38 -2.53 -8.45 10.71
N ILE A 39 -2.92 -7.75 9.63
CA ILE A 39 -3.41 -8.37 8.39
C ILE A 39 -2.33 -9.24 7.72
N PRO A 40 -1.07 -8.81 7.56
CA PRO A 40 -0.05 -9.64 6.89
C PRO A 40 0.12 -11.01 7.54
N ALA A 41 0.17 -11.07 8.88
CA ALA A 41 0.28 -12.32 9.62
C ALA A 41 -0.98 -13.20 9.47
N GLN A 42 -2.17 -12.61 9.38
CA GLN A 42 -3.41 -13.35 9.15
C GLN A 42 -3.49 -13.90 7.73
N MET A 43 -3.14 -13.08 6.73
CA MET A 43 -3.10 -13.48 5.33
C MET A 43 -2.06 -14.57 5.08
N GLY A 44 -0.91 -14.50 5.74
CA GLY A 44 0.11 -15.55 5.68
C GLY A 44 -0.39 -16.92 6.11
N LYS A 45 -1.36 -16.99 7.04
CA LYS A 45 -1.99 -18.27 7.45
C LYS A 45 -2.94 -18.84 6.42
N CYS A 46 -3.46 -18.01 5.51
CA CYS A 46 -4.33 -18.46 4.43
C CYS A 46 -3.55 -19.11 3.28
N VAL A 47 -2.22 -19.00 3.29
CA VAL A 47 -1.35 -19.49 2.24
C VAL A 47 -0.40 -20.51 2.85
N ASN A 48 -0.45 -21.75 2.37
CA ASN A 48 0.37 -22.83 2.90
C ASN A 48 1.81 -22.78 2.34
N LEU A 49 2.55 -21.73 2.70
CA LEU A 49 3.95 -21.55 2.33
C LEU A 49 4.80 -21.31 3.59
N ASN A 50 5.96 -21.95 3.64
CA ASN A 50 6.96 -21.61 4.64
C ASN A 50 7.68 -20.29 4.28
N GLN A 51 8.47 -19.74 5.21
CA GLN A 51 9.13 -18.44 4.98
C GLN A 51 10.07 -18.43 3.77
N LYS A 52 10.77 -19.54 3.49
CA LYS A 52 11.68 -19.62 2.34
C LYS A 52 10.89 -19.61 1.04
N GLU A 53 9.82 -20.39 0.97
CA GLU A 53 8.94 -20.45 -0.20
C GLU A 53 8.24 -19.11 -0.45
N ALA A 54 7.76 -18.45 0.59
CA ALA A 54 7.15 -17.13 0.49
C ALA A 54 8.15 -16.07 -0.01
N GLY A 55 9.40 -16.12 0.48
CA GLY A 55 10.47 -15.25 0.01
C GLY A 55 10.83 -15.50 -1.46
N GLU A 56 10.90 -16.76 -1.86
CA GLU A 56 11.18 -17.14 -3.25
C GLU A 56 10.06 -16.72 -4.20
N LEU A 57 8.80 -16.93 -3.81
CA LEU A 57 7.65 -16.46 -4.57
C LEU A 57 7.69 -14.94 -4.76
N LYS A 58 7.98 -14.18 -3.69
CA LYS A 58 8.12 -12.72 -3.78
C LYS A 58 9.21 -12.32 -4.78
N ARG A 59 10.39 -12.96 -4.71
CA ARG A 59 11.51 -12.69 -5.63
C ARG A 59 11.13 -12.91 -7.09
N LEU A 60 10.40 -13.99 -7.38
CA LEU A 60 9.95 -14.31 -8.74
C LEU A 60 8.91 -13.31 -9.24
N LEU A 61 7.94 -12.93 -8.40
CA LEU A 61 6.91 -11.94 -8.73
C LEU A 61 7.53 -10.55 -8.97
N ASP A 62 8.47 -10.12 -8.14
CA ASP A 62 9.18 -8.85 -8.31
C ASP A 62 9.94 -8.81 -9.64
N LYS A 63 10.55 -9.94 -10.05
CA LYS A 63 11.22 -10.06 -11.36
C LYS A 63 10.23 -9.94 -12.52
N VAL A 64 9.03 -10.51 -12.40
CA VAL A 64 7.98 -10.40 -13.42
C VAL A 64 7.49 -8.95 -13.52
N LEU A 65 7.21 -8.29 -12.40
CA LEU A 65 6.77 -6.89 -12.37
C LEU A 65 7.82 -5.96 -12.97
N GLY A 66 9.09 -6.10 -12.57
CA GLY A 66 10.18 -5.30 -13.11
C GLY A 66 10.43 -5.49 -14.61
N GLY A 67 10.03 -6.63 -15.19
CA GLY A 67 10.09 -6.87 -16.63
C GLY A 67 8.85 -6.42 -17.41
N LEU A 68 7.79 -5.98 -16.74
CA LEU A 68 6.56 -5.44 -17.35
C LEU A 68 6.54 -3.91 -17.41
N ASP A 69 7.44 -3.25 -16.67
CA ASP A 69 7.56 -1.80 -16.59
C ASP A 69 8.55 -1.21 -17.63
N ASP A 70 9.09 -2.06 -18.54
CA ASP A 70 9.94 -1.69 -19.69
C ASP A 70 9.16 -1.66 -21.02
#